data_AF-A0AAN6XTM4-F1
#
_entry.id   AF-A0AAN6XTM4-F1
#
_cell.length_a   1.000
_cell.length_b   1.000
_cell.length_c   1.000
_cell.angle_alpha   90.00
_cell.angle_beta   90.00
_cell.angle_gamma   90.00
#
_symmetry.space_group_name_H-M   'P 1'
#
loop_
_entity.id
_entity.type
_entity.pdbx_description
1 polymer ?
#
loop_
_entity_poly.entity_id
_entity_poly.type
_entity_poly.pdbx_seq_one_letter_code
_entity_poly.pdbx_strand_id
1 'polypeptide(L)'
;MTGSSVRYLEIFKALCGAEALPNVFLITTHWDDLKDETIGYKRDTQLRDHFWRPMVDLGSSVREFRGSPDDALGIVMDLVSKPCVELDIQRRLIQEQTPFALTPAGQLAMPAIASDLTEMERQISLLEALHTASGTTTPTTNGLITPATSSTIELRREAERKRNVLRRLLS
;
A
#
# COMPACT_ATOMS: atom_id res chain seq x y z
N MET A 1 -11.56 -7.96 -0.52
CA MET A 1 -10.71 -6.74 -0.53
C MET A 1 -11.57 -5.52 -0.85
N THR A 2 -11.20 -4.33 -0.38
CA THR A 2 -11.89 -3.06 -0.73
C THR A 2 -11.32 -2.45 -2.01
N GLY A 3 -11.95 -1.41 -2.56
CA GLY A 3 -11.51 -0.75 -3.79
C GLY A 3 -10.08 -0.20 -3.73
N SER A 4 -9.64 0.32 -2.57
CA SER A 4 -8.26 0.79 -2.40
C SER A 4 -7.26 -0.37 -2.44
N SER A 5 -7.54 -1.49 -1.78
CA SER A 5 -6.68 -2.67 -1.79
C SER A 5 -6.51 -3.28 -3.18
N VAL A 6 -7.58 -3.32 -3.99
CA VAL A 6 -7.51 -3.81 -5.38
C VAL A 6 -6.59 -2.91 -6.22
N ARG A 7 -6.73 -1.59 -6.08
CA ARG A 7 -5.87 -0.63 -6.77
C ARG A 7 -4.40 -0.80 -6.40
N TYR A 8 -4.08 -1.00 -5.11
CA TYR A 8 -2.70 -1.25 -4.69
C TYR A 8 -2.14 -2.55 -5.26
N LEU A 9 -2.97 -3.59 -5.40
CA LEU A 9 -2.55 -4.84 -6.03
C LEU A 9 -2.21 -4.64 -7.51
N GLU A 10 -2.99 -3.84 -8.24
CA GLU A 10 -2.69 -3.51 -9.64
C GLU A 10 -1.41 -2.68 -9.77
N ILE A 11 -1.18 -1.71 -8.88
CA ILE A 11 0.09 -0.97 -8.83
C ILE A 11 1.25 -1.93 -8.55
N PHE A 12 1.10 -2.84 -7.59
CA PHE A 12 2.12 -3.84 -7.26
C PHE A 12 2.48 -4.73 -8.45
N LYS A 13 1.47 -5.24 -9.17
CA LYS A 13 1.68 -6.02 -10.40
C LYS A 13 2.46 -5.23 -11.45
N ALA A 14 2.12 -3.96 -11.63
CA ALA A 14 2.81 -3.08 -12.58
C ALA A 14 4.25 -2.75 -12.16
N LEU A 15 4.55 -2.69 -10.86
CA LEU A 15 5.91 -2.51 -10.36
C LEU A 15 6.79 -3.74 -10.61
N CYS A 16 6.23 -4.93 -10.35
CA CYS A 16 6.94 -6.19 -10.57
C CYS A 16 7.13 -6.48 -12.06
N GLY A 17 6.09 -6.34 -12.87
CA GLY A 17 6.05 -6.87 -14.23
C GLY A 17 5.73 -8.36 -14.26
N ALA A 18 5.15 -8.81 -15.37
CA ALA A 18 4.67 -10.19 -15.51
C ALA A 18 5.79 -11.23 -15.32
N GLU A 19 7.01 -10.93 -15.80
CA GLU A 19 8.16 -11.84 -15.71
C GLU A 19 8.64 -12.08 -14.26
N ALA A 20 8.41 -11.12 -13.36
CA ALA A 20 8.79 -11.21 -11.96
C ALA A 20 7.69 -11.80 -11.06
N LEU A 21 6.46 -11.95 -11.55
CA LEU A 21 5.35 -12.52 -10.77
C LEU A 21 5.58 -13.97 -10.31
N PRO A 22 6.31 -14.83 -11.03
CA PRO A 22 6.75 -16.12 -10.50
C PRO A 22 7.54 -16.01 -9.19
N ASN A 23 8.18 -14.87 -8.91
CA ASN A 23 8.95 -14.64 -7.69
C ASN A 23 8.12 -14.00 -6.57
N VAL A 24 6.80 -13.85 -6.76
CA VAL A 24 5.91 -13.30 -5.73
C VAL A 24 5.25 -14.42 -4.94
N PHE A 25 5.28 -14.28 -3.62
CA PHE A 25 4.54 -15.12 -2.67
C PHE A 25 3.45 -14.30 -2.01
N LEU A 26 2.21 -14.74 -2.18
CA LEU A 26 1.03 -14.18 -1.55
C LEU A 26 0.72 -15.02 -0.31
N ILE A 27 0.84 -14.41 0.86
CA ILE A 27 0.80 -15.15 2.12
C ILE A 27 -0.45 -14.76 2.90
N THR A 28 -1.25 -15.75 3.30
CA THR A 28 -2.32 -15.58 4.28
C THR A 28 -1.82 -15.92 5.68
N THR A 29 -2.12 -15.06 6.65
CA THR A 29 -1.66 -15.18 8.05
C THR A 29 -2.86 -15.36 8.99
N HIS A 30 -2.60 -15.50 10.30
CA HIS A 30 -3.61 -15.67 11.36
C HIS A 30 -4.41 -16.97 11.29
N TRP A 31 -3.87 -18.00 10.65
CA TRP A 31 -4.50 -19.32 10.61
C TRP A 31 -4.66 -19.93 12.01
N ASP A 32 -3.71 -19.69 12.90
CA ASP A 32 -3.72 -20.21 14.28
C ASP A 32 -4.73 -19.50 15.20
N ASP A 33 -5.21 -18.32 14.80
CA ASP A 33 -6.21 -17.54 15.54
C ASP A 33 -7.65 -17.95 15.19
N LEU A 34 -7.83 -18.83 14.20
CA LEU A 34 -9.14 -19.26 13.75
C LEU A 34 -9.69 -20.36 14.65
N LYS A 35 -10.89 -20.13 15.20
CA LYS A 35 -11.66 -21.17 15.89
C LYS A 35 -12.23 -22.22 14.92
N ASP A 36 -12.41 -21.85 13.66
CA ASP A 36 -12.94 -22.68 12.58
C ASP A 36 -12.15 -22.38 11.30
N GLU A 37 -11.31 -23.34 10.89
CA GLU A 37 -10.46 -23.20 9.71
C GLU A 37 -11.29 -23.11 8.40
N THR A 38 -12.53 -23.59 8.37
CA THR A 38 -13.37 -23.52 7.15
C THR A 38 -13.61 -22.10 6.68
N ILE A 39 -13.68 -21.15 7.62
CA ILE A 39 -13.78 -19.71 7.33
C ILE A 39 -12.47 -19.20 6.69
N GLY A 40 -11.33 -19.69 7.18
CA GLY A 40 -10.00 -19.42 6.62
C GLY A 40 -9.91 -19.89 5.17
N TYR A 41 -10.19 -21.17 4.92
CA TYR A 41 -10.16 -21.75 3.57
C TYR A 41 -11.11 -21.04 2.61
N LYS A 42 -12.32 -20.67 3.06
CA LYS A 42 -13.27 -19.92 2.23
C LYS A 42 -12.71 -18.55 1.82
N ARG A 43 -12.07 -17.83 2.74
CA ARG A 43 -11.45 -16.52 2.45
C ARG A 43 -10.19 -16.67 1.59
N ASP A 44 -9.36 -17.66 1.87
CA ASP A 44 -8.15 -17.96 1.10
C ASP A 44 -8.50 -18.32 -0.35
N THR A 45 -9.53 -19.15 -0.54
CA THR A 45 -10.09 -19.47 -1.88
C THR A 45 -10.62 -18.20 -2.57
N GLN A 46 -11.37 -17.37 -1.86
CA GLN A 46 -11.87 -16.10 -2.42
C GLN A 46 -10.72 -15.18 -2.86
N LEU A 47 -9.63 -15.12 -2.09
CA LEU A 47 -8.45 -14.35 -2.45
C LEU A 47 -7.79 -14.92 -3.71
N ARG A 48 -7.56 -16.23 -3.76
CA ARG A 48 -6.98 -16.93 -4.90
C ARG A 48 -7.78 -16.78 -6.19
N ASP A 49 -9.08 -16.99 -6.13
CA ASP A 49 -9.92 -17.11 -7.32
C ASP A 49 -10.41 -15.78 -7.89
N HIS A 50 -10.41 -14.72 -7.08
CA HIS A 50 -10.87 -13.40 -7.52
C HIS A 50 -9.75 -12.37 -7.57
N PHE A 51 -9.12 -12.11 -6.43
CA PHE A 51 -8.23 -10.95 -6.29
C PHE A 51 -6.83 -11.26 -6.80
N TRP A 52 -6.32 -12.45 -6.49
CA TRP A 52 -4.96 -12.88 -6.81
C TRP A 52 -4.88 -13.69 -8.10
N ARG A 53 -6.03 -14.05 -8.67
CA ARG A 53 -6.13 -14.88 -9.86
C ARG A 53 -5.19 -14.44 -10.99
N PRO A 54 -5.11 -13.14 -11.36
CA PRO A 54 -4.21 -12.70 -12.43
C PRO A 54 -2.72 -12.91 -12.11
N MET A 55 -2.34 -12.90 -10.83
CA MET A 55 -0.97 -13.12 -10.39
C MET A 55 -0.64 -14.61 -10.30
N VAL A 56 -1.59 -15.39 -9.77
CA VAL A 56 -1.48 -16.86 -9.70
C VAL A 56 -1.38 -17.45 -11.10
N ASP A 57 -2.19 -16.96 -12.05
CA ASP A 57 -2.13 -17.39 -13.47
C ASP A 57 -0.79 -17.06 -14.13
N LEU A 58 -0.06 -16.07 -13.61
CA LEU A 58 1.28 -15.67 -14.05
C LEU A 58 2.41 -16.29 -13.20
N GLY A 59 2.08 -17.25 -12.32
CA GLY A 59 3.07 -18.06 -11.61
C GLY A 59 3.36 -17.64 -10.17
N SER A 60 2.66 -16.64 -9.62
CA SER A 60 2.81 -16.30 -8.20
C SER A 60 2.35 -17.46 -7.31
N SER A 61 3.14 -17.72 -6.26
CA SER A 61 2.82 -18.75 -5.26
C SER A 61 1.89 -18.18 -4.21
N VAL A 62 0.97 -18.99 -3.69
CA VAL A 62 0.13 -18.61 -2.53
C VAL A 62 0.37 -19.59 -1.39
N ARG A 63 0.67 -19.07 -0.20
CA ARG A 63 1.06 -19.85 0.98
C ARG A 63 0.28 -19.44 2.21
N GLU A 64 0.02 -20.42 3.07
CA GLU A 64 -0.48 -20.19 4.42
C GLU A 64 0.73 -20.01 5.34
N PHE A 65 0.64 -19.06 6.27
CA PHE A 65 1.61 -18.90 7.34
C PHE A 65 0.93 -19.17 8.70
N ARG A 66 1.41 -20.21 9.39
CA ARG A 66 0.90 -20.74 10.66
C ARG A 66 1.77 -20.34 11.86
N GLY A 67 2.31 -19.12 11.83
CA GLY A 67 2.88 -18.46 13.00
C GLY A 67 4.22 -18.99 13.52
N SER A 68 4.76 -20.09 12.97
CA SER A 68 6.00 -20.70 13.46
C SER A 68 7.26 -20.19 12.72
N PRO A 69 8.42 -20.07 13.40
CA PRO A 69 9.68 -19.71 12.74
C PRO A 69 10.07 -20.66 11.62
N ASP A 70 9.81 -21.96 11.77
CA ASP A 70 10.14 -22.98 10.76
C ASP A 70 9.32 -22.79 9.48
N ASP A 71 8.03 -22.45 9.61
CA ASP A 71 7.15 -22.17 8.47
C ASP A 71 7.58 -20.87 7.74
N ALA A 72 7.90 -19.81 8.50
CA ALA A 72 8.45 -18.58 7.92
C ALA A 72 9.75 -18.86 7.16
N LEU A 73 10.65 -19.66 7.75
CA LEU A 73 11.92 -20.03 7.12
C LEU A 73 11.67 -20.85 5.84
N GLY A 74 10.73 -21.78 5.86
CA GLY A 74 10.35 -22.55 4.67
C GLY A 74 9.90 -21.67 3.52
N ILE A 75 9.01 -20.70 3.78
CA ILE A 75 8.55 -19.74 2.76
C ILE A 75 9.72 -18.91 2.21
N VAL A 76 10.62 -18.43 3.08
CA VAL A 76 11.78 -17.64 2.66
C VAL A 76 12.75 -18.48 1.83
N MET A 77 13.03 -19.73 2.23
CA MET A 77 13.93 -20.63 1.49
C MET A 77 13.37 -20.95 0.10
N ASP A 78 12.06 -21.14 -0.03
CA ASP A 78 11.43 -21.33 -1.33
C ASP A 78 11.60 -20.11 -2.22
N LEU A 79 11.47 -18.89 -1.68
CA LEU A 79 11.71 -17.66 -2.43
C LEU A 79 13.18 -17.51 -2.86
N VAL A 80 14.12 -17.74 -1.94
CA VAL A 80 15.57 -17.62 -2.21
C VAL A 80 16.06 -18.62 -3.24
N SER A 81 15.39 -19.78 -3.36
CA SER A 81 15.70 -20.77 -4.37
C SER A 81 15.28 -20.38 -5.80
N LYS A 82 14.47 -19.33 -5.96
CA LYS A 82 14.01 -18.86 -7.28
C LYS A 82 15.11 -18.04 -7.98
N PRO A 83 15.16 -18.06 -9.32
CA PRO A 83 16.13 -17.27 -10.07
C PRO A 83 15.92 -15.78 -9.80
N CYS A 84 17.00 -14.99 -9.82
CA CYS A 84 16.88 -13.54 -9.75
C CYS A 84 16.20 -13.01 -11.01
N VAL A 85 15.21 -12.12 -10.84
CA VAL A 85 14.46 -11.49 -11.94
C VAL A 85 14.50 -9.99 -11.73
N GLU A 86 14.70 -9.25 -12.82
CA GLU A 86 14.61 -7.79 -12.80
C GLU A 86 13.15 -7.33 -12.76
N LEU A 87 12.83 -6.38 -11.88
CA LEU A 87 11.48 -5.81 -11.81
C LEU A 87 11.26 -4.81 -12.95
N ASP A 88 10.04 -4.77 -13.51
CA ASP A 88 9.68 -3.83 -14.58
C ASP A 88 10.01 -2.38 -14.21
N ILE A 89 9.79 -2.01 -12.95
CA ILE A 89 10.10 -0.65 -12.48
C ILE A 89 11.61 -0.36 -12.50
N GLN A 90 12.46 -1.33 -12.17
CA GLN A 90 13.92 -1.13 -12.16
C GLN A 90 14.43 -0.95 -13.59
N ARG A 91 13.98 -1.81 -14.49
CA ARG A 91 14.29 -1.75 -15.92
C ARG A 91 13.89 -0.39 -16.51
N ARG A 92 12.65 0.06 -16.28
CA ARG A 92 12.14 1.34 -16.81
C ARG A 92 12.84 2.57 -16.25
N LEU A 93 13.01 2.65 -14.93
CA LEU A 93 13.57 3.84 -14.30
C LEU A 93 15.08 3.99 -14.57
N ILE A 94 15.81 2.87 -14.56
CA ILE A 94 17.28 2.90 -14.59
C ILE A 94 17.80 2.70 -16.01
N GLN A 95 17.34 1.67 -16.71
CA GLN A 95 17.85 1.32 -18.03
C GLN A 95 17.20 2.16 -19.13
N GLU A 96 15.86 2.23 -19.12
CA GLU A 96 15.11 3.01 -20.13
C GLU A 96 15.02 4.50 -19.79
N GLN A 97 15.43 4.90 -18.58
CA GLN A 97 15.34 6.28 -18.08
C GLN A 97 13.94 6.90 -18.22
N THR A 98 12.91 6.06 -18.14
CA THR A 98 11.51 6.49 -18.22
C THR A 98 11.13 7.18 -16.90
N PRO A 99 10.62 8.43 -16.92
CA PRO A 99 10.10 9.07 -15.71
C PRO A 99 9.02 8.20 -15.04
N PHE A 100 9.03 8.13 -13.70
CA PHE A 100 8.11 7.26 -12.96
C PHE A 100 6.65 7.47 -13.40
N ALA A 101 6.22 8.72 -13.54
CA ALA A 101 4.86 9.08 -13.93
C ALA A 101 4.41 8.50 -15.29
N LEU A 102 5.36 8.17 -16.19
CA LEU A 102 5.07 7.57 -17.49
C LEU A 102 5.12 6.05 -17.48
N THR A 103 5.64 5.43 -16.42
CA THR A 103 5.62 3.97 -16.26
C THR A 103 4.19 3.46 -16.01
N PRO A 104 3.86 2.19 -16.31
CA PRO A 104 2.54 1.62 -16.01
C PRO A 104 2.18 1.74 -14.52
N ALA A 105 3.14 1.52 -13.62
CA ALA A 105 2.94 1.70 -12.19
C ALA A 105 2.63 3.15 -11.82
N GLY A 106 3.35 4.11 -12.42
CA GLY A 106 3.10 5.54 -12.22
C GLY A 106 1.74 5.98 -12.73
N GLN A 107 1.32 5.53 -13.92
CA GLN A 107 0.01 5.85 -14.47
C GLN A 107 -1.15 5.37 -13.56
N LEU A 108 -0.96 4.26 -12.84
CA LEU A 108 -1.91 3.76 -11.85
C LEU A 108 -1.81 4.49 -10.50
N ALA A 109 -0.59 4.80 -10.05
CA ALA A 109 -0.34 5.35 -8.72
C ALA A 109 -0.57 6.87 -8.63
N MET A 110 -0.18 7.63 -9.66
CA MET A 110 -0.22 9.10 -9.62
C MET A 110 -1.62 9.68 -9.39
N PRO A 111 -2.69 9.19 -10.07
CA PRO A 111 -4.05 9.67 -9.80
C PRO A 111 -4.51 9.36 -8.38
N ALA A 112 -4.13 8.18 -7.85
CA ALA A 112 -4.48 7.79 -6.49
C ALA A 112 -3.81 8.70 -5.45
N ILE A 113 -2.52 8.94 -5.59
CA ILE A 113 -1.76 9.79 -4.66
C ILE A 113 -2.27 11.25 -4.74
N ALA A 114 -2.58 11.75 -5.94
CA ALA A 114 -3.15 13.08 -6.12
C ALA A 114 -4.53 13.21 -5.45
N SER A 115 -5.42 12.24 -5.68
CA SER A 115 -6.75 12.22 -5.06
C SER A 115 -6.67 12.14 -3.53
N ASP A 116 -5.79 11.30 -3.00
CA ASP A 116 -5.58 11.18 -1.55
C ASP A 116 -5.08 12.51 -0.96
N LEU A 117 -4.19 13.21 -1.67
CA LEU A 117 -3.68 14.52 -1.22
C LEU A 117 -4.79 15.57 -1.20
N THR A 118 -5.61 15.65 -2.26
CA THR A 118 -6.74 16.58 -2.32
C THR A 118 -7.75 16.32 -1.19
N GLU A 119 -8.04 15.06 -0.89
CA GLU A 119 -8.95 14.71 0.21
C GLU A 119 -8.36 15.09 1.58
N MET A 120 -7.07 14.86 1.80
CA MET A 120 -6.39 15.29 3.02
C MET A 120 -6.42 16.82 3.18
N GLU A 121 -6.16 17.57 2.10
CA GLU A 121 -6.24 19.04 2.11
C GLU A 121 -7.64 19.53 2.46
N ARG A 122 -8.68 18.89 1.90
CA ARG A 122 -10.08 19.17 2.22
C ARG A 122 -10.39 18.91 3.70
N GLN A 123 -9.92 17.79 4.26
CA GLN A 123 -10.11 17.46 5.67
C GLN A 123 -9.43 18.46 6.60
N ILE A 124 -8.20 18.89 6.26
CA ILE A 124 -7.48 19.93 7.01
C ILE A 124 -8.30 21.23 7.01
N SER A 125 -8.74 21.70 5.85
CA SER A 125 -9.53 22.94 5.76
C SER A 125 -10.86 22.86 6.52
N LEU A 126 -11.54 21.71 6.51
CA LEU A 126 -12.78 21.52 7.26
C LEU A 126 -12.54 21.59 8.77
N LEU A 127 -11.51 20.91 9.26
CA LEU A 127 -11.16 20.92 10.69
C LEU A 127 -10.79 22.33 11.17
N GLU A 128 -10.07 23.10 10.35
CA GLU A 128 -9.73 24.51 10.64
C GLU A 128 -10.98 25.41 10.69
N ALA A 129 -11.92 25.21 9.76
CA ALA A 129 -13.18 25.95 9.74
C ALA A 129 -14.05 25.62 10.98
N LEU A 130 -14.12 24.34 11.39
CA LEU A 130 -14.82 23.94 12.61
C LEU A 130 -14.17 24.53 13.88
N HIS A 131 -12.84 24.60 13.91
CA HIS A 131 -12.09 25.18 15.03
C HIS A 131 -12.31 26.68 15.16
N THR A 132 -12.29 27.42 14.04
CA THR A 132 -12.56 28.86 14.03
C THR A 132 -14.02 29.18 14.40
N ALA A 133 -14.98 28.37 13.93
CA ALA A 133 -16.40 28.51 14.29
C ALA A 133 -16.69 28.19 15.78
N SER A 134 -15.90 27.32 16.42
CA SER A 134 -16.08 26.93 17.83
C SER A 134 -15.50 27.94 18.84
N GLY A 135 -14.98 29.10 18.39
CA GLY A 135 -14.56 30.20 19.28
C GLY A 135 -13.30 29.95 20.10
N THR A 136 -12.58 28.84 19.90
CA THR A 136 -11.28 28.58 20.54
C THR A 136 -10.16 29.32 19.81
N THR A 137 -10.20 30.65 19.79
CA THR A 137 -9.11 31.47 19.26
C THR A 137 -8.05 31.68 20.34
N THR A 138 -7.22 30.68 20.63
CA THR A 138 -5.86 30.93 21.17
C THR A 138 -4.88 29.81 20.77
N PRO A 139 -3.70 30.14 20.21
CA PRO A 139 -2.62 29.17 20.05
C PRO A 139 -1.92 28.78 21.37
N THR A 140 -2.27 29.45 22.48
CA THR A 140 -1.52 29.31 23.74
C THR A 140 -2.43 29.58 24.93
N THR A 141 -3.21 28.58 25.36
CA THR A 141 -3.69 28.57 26.75
C THR A 141 -3.01 27.39 27.46
N ASN A 142 -1.97 27.70 28.23
CA ASN A 142 -1.22 26.81 29.14
C ASN A 142 -0.35 25.69 28.57
N GLY A 143 0.26 25.85 27.38
CA GLY A 143 1.35 24.97 26.93
C GLY A 143 0.95 23.51 26.63
N LEU A 144 -0.34 23.18 26.70
CA LEU A 144 -0.90 21.90 26.34
C LEU A 144 -1.58 22.02 24.98
N ILE A 145 -0.98 21.39 23.96
CA ILE A 145 -1.58 21.25 22.63
C ILE A 145 -2.90 20.49 22.82
N THR A 146 -4.04 21.09 22.44
CA THR A 146 -5.32 20.39 22.50
C THR A 146 -5.30 19.20 21.51
N PRO A 147 -5.99 18.08 21.82
CA PRO A 147 -5.97 16.90 20.95
C PRO A 147 -6.44 17.18 19.51
N ALA A 148 -7.36 18.15 19.34
CA ALA A 148 -7.81 18.61 18.02
C ALA A 148 -6.70 19.31 17.22
N THR A 149 -5.86 20.11 17.87
CA THR A 149 -4.69 20.76 17.25
C THR A 149 -3.58 19.75 16.93
N SER A 150 -3.43 18.69 17.74
CA SER A 150 -2.46 17.62 17.46
C SER A 150 -2.83 16.85 16.19
N SER A 151 -4.12 16.52 16.02
CA SER A 151 -4.62 15.79 14.85
C SER A 151 -4.44 16.57 13.54
N THR A 152 -4.71 17.88 13.54
CA THR A 152 -4.49 18.71 12.34
C THR A 152 -3.02 18.87 11.99
N ILE A 153 -2.14 19.00 12.99
CA ILE A 153 -0.68 19.04 12.77
C ILE A 153 -0.17 17.73 12.15
N GLU A 154 -0.65 16.58 12.63
CA GLU A 154 -0.27 15.27 12.08
C GLU A 154 -0.74 15.10 10.64
N LEU A 155 -2.02 15.39 10.36
CA LEU A 155 -2.57 15.34 9.00
C LEU A 155 -1.80 16.24 8.04
N ARG A 156 -1.44 17.45 8.47
CA ARG A 156 -0.64 18.39 7.66
C ARG A 156 0.76 17.86 7.37
N ARG A 157 1.42 17.27 8.37
CA ARG A 157 2.73 16.63 8.18
C ARG A 157 2.64 15.48 7.18
N GLU A 158 1.58 14.69 7.24
CA GLU A 158 1.37 13.59 6.29
C GLU A 158 1.11 14.11 4.87
N ALA A 159 0.22 15.10 4.71
CA ALA A 159 -0.07 15.74 3.42
C ALA A 159 1.20 16.32 2.78
N GLU A 160 2.04 16.99 3.57
CA GLU A 160 3.30 17.57 3.08
C GLU A 160 4.32 16.49 2.69
N ARG A 161 4.41 15.39 3.44
CA ARG A 161 5.21 14.22 3.03
C ARG A 161 4.74 13.67 1.69
N LYS A 162 3.43 13.44 1.52
CA LYS A 162 2.86 12.93 0.26
C LYS A 162 3.10 13.90 -0.91
N ARG A 163 2.96 15.21 -0.69
CA ARG A 163 3.25 16.25 -1.69
C ARG A 163 4.71 16.25 -2.13
N ASN A 164 5.64 16.11 -1.18
CA ASN A 164 7.07 16.02 -1.48
C ASN A 164 7.42 14.75 -2.29
N VAL A 165 6.77 13.62 -2.00
CA VAL A 165 6.89 12.40 -2.81
C VAL A 165 6.38 12.65 -4.22
N LEU A 166 5.16 13.18 -4.39
CA LEU A 166 4.62 13.50 -5.72
C LEU A 166 5.56 14.39 -6.53
N ARG A 167 6.12 15.44 -5.92
CA ARG A 167 7.04 16.35 -6.60
C ARG A 167 8.30 15.64 -7.11
N ARG A 168 8.82 14.66 -6.35
CA ARG A 168 9.96 13.83 -6.76
C ARG A 168 9.62 12.80 -7.83
N LEU A 169 8.38 12.31 -7.86
CA LEU A 169 7.93 11.35 -8.87
C LEU A 169 7.61 12.02 -10.22
N LEU A 170 7.43 13.34 -10.23
CA LEU A 170 7.16 14.17 -11.41
C LEU A 170 8.40 14.86 -12.00
N SER A 171 9.50 14.95 -11.24
CA SER A 171 10.78 15.49 -11.69
C SER A 171 11.59 14.45 -12.45
#